data_AF-A0A7Y5DWI9-F1
#
_entry.id   AF-A0A7Y5DWI9-F1
#
_cell.length_a   1.000
_cell.length_b   1.000
_cell.length_c   1.000
_cell.angle_alpha   90.00
_cell.angle_beta   90.00
_cell.angle_gamma   90.00
#
_symmetry.space_group_name_H-M   'P 1'
#
loop_
_entity.id
_entity.type
_entity.pdbx_description
1 polymer ?
#
loop_
_entity_poly.entity_id
_entity_poly.type
_entity_poly.pdbx_seq_one_letter_code
_entity_poly.pdbx_strand_id
1 'polypeptide(L)'
;MGGNTGAKLARLGIEYELCCDENPEDKPEEYFNTAIVLTDGAKYALNVWTYDFAWTTWLENEEQGFTHGPDLLVSSITRPDLERTARMLIATGALRETWRVHRRRKWQAPPRSSASRVFAMKRRAGMFPMRIELTTGEAYVLSVCSYAYAWSQGPGVRPGASFMVCPDVFVASTEQADLERLANELVAAQSLRKEWRVRPSRKS
;
A
#
# COMPACT_ATOMS: atom_id res chain seq x y z
N MET A 1 -25.73 4.04 -2.70
CA MET A 1 -24.56 4.94 -2.53
C MET A 1 -24.81 5.78 -1.27
N GLY A 2 -24.39 5.29 -0.11
CA GLY A 2 -24.49 6.04 1.16
C GLY A 2 -23.20 6.80 1.40
N GLY A 3 -23.17 8.10 1.10
CA GLY A 3 -22.02 8.95 1.40
C GLY A 3 -21.86 9.07 2.91
N ASN A 4 -20.76 8.52 3.44
CA ASN A 4 -20.39 8.65 4.85
C ASN A 4 -20.02 10.12 5.12
N THR A 5 -20.98 10.90 5.64
CA THR A 5 -20.94 12.37 5.69
C THR A 5 -20.62 12.94 7.08
N GLY A 6 -19.95 12.18 7.94
CA GLY A 6 -19.64 12.60 9.32
C GLY A 6 -18.17 12.71 9.71
N ALA A 7 -17.26 12.03 9.00
CA ALA A 7 -15.85 11.97 9.39
C ALA A 7 -15.13 13.27 9.06
N LYS A 8 -14.52 13.91 10.07
CA LYS A 8 -13.65 15.08 9.91
C LYS A 8 -12.28 14.81 10.51
N LEU A 9 -11.24 15.43 9.95
CA LEU A 9 -9.89 15.40 10.52
C LEU A 9 -9.91 16.11 11.87
N ALA A 10 -9.62 15.39 12.95
CA ALA A 10 -9.46 15.99 14.27
C ALA A 10 -8.01 16.40 14.53
N ARG A 11 -7.07 15.53 14.14
CA ARG A 11 -5.64 15.75 14.33
C ARG A 11 -4.84 14.97 13.29
N LEU A 12 -3.78 15.60 12.79
CA LEU A 12 -2.71 14.93 12.05
C LEU A 12 -1.49 14.86 12.99
N GLY A 13 -1.06 13.64 13.31
CA GLY A 13 0.20 13.39 13.99
C GLY A 13 1.25 13.01 12.95
N ILE A 14 2.36 13.73 12.91
CA ILE A 14 3.50 13.39 12.07
C ILE A 14 4.56 12.84 13.03
N GLU A 15 4.90 11.57 12.86
CA GLU A 15 5.96 10.91 13.64
C GLU A 15 7.05 10.54 12.64
N TYR A 16 8.07 11.39 12.54
CA TYR A 16 9.27 11.01 11.82
C TYR A 16 9.86 9.81 12.54
N GLU A 17 10.04 8.69 11.85
CA GLU A 17 11.11 7.78 12.24
C GLU A 17 12.39 8.58 11.96
N LEU A 18 12.92 9.20 13.00
CA LEU A 18 14.35 9.44 13.06
C LEU A 18 14.97 8.05 13.01
N CYS A 19 15.18 7.53 11.79
CA CYS A 19 16.08 6.42 11.56
C CYS A 19 17.48 6.95 11.85
N CYS A 20 17.77 7.02 13.14
CA CYS A 20 19.06 7.21 13.77
C CYS A 20 19.77 8.52 13.38
N ASP A 21 20.21 9.29 14.38
CA ASP A 21 21.21 10.37 14.19
C ASP A 21 22.58 9.85 13.67
N GLU A 22 22.64 8.62 13.14
CA GLU A 22 23.84 7.86 12.81
C GLU A 22 24.08 7.71 11.30
N ASN A 23 23.08 7.99 10.43
CA ASN A 23 23.28 7.99 8.98
C ASN A 23 23.04 9.39 8.36
N PRO A 24 24.09 10.15 8.05
CA PRO A 24 23.95 11.49 7.44
C PRO A 24 23.35 11.47 6.02
N GLU A 25 23.15 10.29 5.42
CA GLU A 25 22.50 10.13 4.11
C GLU A 25 20.97 10.01 4.20
N ASP A 26 20.41 9.71 5.38
CA ASP A 26 18.96 9.60 5.56
C ASP A 26 18.34 11.01 5.59
N LYS A 27 17.70 11.38 4.47
CA LYS A 27 17.05 12.69 4.37
C LYS A 27 15.65 12.61 4.98
N PRO A 28 15.32 13.39 6.02
CA PRO A 28 14.00 13.39 6.66
C PRO A 28 12.87 13.87 5.72
N GLU A 29 13.22 14.30 4.52
CA GLU A 29 12.33 14.77 3.46
C GLU A 29 11.95 13.68 2.45
N GLU A 30 12.40 12.42 2.64
CA GLU A 30 12.20 11.32 1.69
C GLU A 30 11.12 10.32 2.12
N TYR A 31 11.00 9.99 3.41
CA TYR A 31 9.92 9.16 3.95
C TYR A 31 9.63 9.46 5.43
N PHE A 32 8.43 9.10 5.91
CA PHE A 32 8.04 9.22 7.32
C PHE A 32 6.79 8.40 7.63
N ASN A 33 6.51 8.17 8.92
CA ASN A 33 5.25 7.60 9.38
C ASN A 33 4.29 8.70 9.86
N THR A 34 3.00 8.53 9.63
CA THR A 34 2.00 9.50 10.06
C THR A 34 0.78 8.83 10.66
N ALA A 35 0.09 9.56 11.52
CA ALA A 35 -1.17 9.15 12.09
C ALA A 35 -2.27 10.17 11.78
N ILE A 36 -3.34 9.70 11.12
CA ILE A 36 -4.56 10.46 10.92
C ILE A 36 -5.55 10.08 12.02
N VAL A 37 -5.98 11.07 12.82
CA VAL A 37 -7.00 10.89 13.86
C VAL A 37 -8.27 11.63 13.46
N LEU A 38 -9.36 10.88 13.39
CA LEU A 38 -10.68 11.39 13.05
C LEU A 38 -11.42 11.90 14.30
N THR A 39 -12.46 12.71 14.11
CA THR A 39 -13.30 13.27 15.18
C THR A 39 -14.05 12.23 16.01
N ASP A 40 -14.27 11.03 15.46
CA ASP A 40 -14.85 9.90 16.19
C ASP A 40 -13.80 9.11 17.02
N GLY A 41 -12.54 9.56 17.02
CA GLY A 41 -11.43 8.91 17.71
C GLY A 41 -10.78 7.76 16.92
N ALA A 42 -11.24 7.44 15.72
CA ALA A 42 -10.57 6.46 14.87
C ALA A 42 -9.15 6.96 14.50
N LYS A 43 -8.16 6.10 14.66
CA LYS A 43 -6.75 6.36 14.33
C LYS A 43 -6.32 5.47 13.17
N TYR A 44 -5.66 6.07 12.19
CA TYR A 44 -5.04 5.40 11.05
C TYR A 44 -3.54 5.70 11.09
N ALA A 45 -2.69 4.69 10.96
CA ALA A 45 -1.24 4.83 10.86
C ALA A 45 -0.83 4.50 9.42
N LEU A 46 -0.02 5.37 8.81
CA LEU A 46 0.39 5.27 7.42
C LEU A 46 1.90 5.45 7.32
N ASN A 47 2.54 4.63 6.49
CA ASN A 47 3.89 4.86 6.00
C ASN A 47 3.82 5.68 4.69
N VAL A 48 4.56 6.78 4.62
CA VAL A 48 4.46 7.76 3.52
C VAL A 48 5.82 8.01 2.92
N TRP A 49 5.96 7.84 1.60
CA TRP A 49 7.19 8.15 0.86
C TRP A 49 6.96 9.28 -0.14
N THR A 50 8.03 9.99 -0.50
CA THR A 50 8.00 10.81 -1.72
C THR A 50 8.05 9.93 -2.96
N TYR A 51 7.58 10.47 -4.09
CA TYR A 51 7.76 9.80 -5.38
C TYR A 51 9.24 9.55 -5.68
N ASP A 52 10.10 10.54 -5.42
CA ASP A 52 11.54 10.45 -5.70
C ASP A 52 12.20 9.34 -4.87
N PHE A 53 11.87 9.25 -3.58
CA PHE A 53 12.37 8.17 -2.73
C PHE A 53 11.92 6.81 -3.24
N ALA A 54 10.64 6.65 -3.56
CA ALA A 54 10.12 5.39 -4.09
C ALA A 54 10.79 4.95 -5.40
N TRP A 55 11.19 5.91 -6.24
CA TRP A 55 11.92 5.63 -7.48
C TRP A 55 13.35 5.19 -7.20
N THR A 56 14.07 5.88 -6.31
CA THR A 56 15.42 5.48 -5.89
C THR A 56 15.42 4.10 -5.26
N THR A 57 14.53 3.85 -4.29
CA THR A 57 14.39 2.53 -3.66
C THR A 57 14.07 1.45 -4.68
N TRP A 58 13.26 1.75 -5.70
CA TRP A 58 13.02 0.80 -6.78
C TRP A 58 14.29 0.46 -7.57
N LEU A 59 15.02 1.47 -8.03
CA LEU A 59 16.24 1.28 -8.81
C LEU A 59 17.28 0.44 -8.04
N GLU A 60 17.39 0.66 -6.73
CA GLU A 60 18.29 -0.10 -5.86
C GLU A 60 17.86 -1.55 -5.64
N ASN A 61 16.56 -1.84 -5.78
CA ASN A 61 15.97 -3.16 -5.51
C ASN A 61 15.40 -3.83 -6.77
N GLU A 62 15.74 -3.34 -7.98
CA GLU A 62 15.18 -3.85 -9.23
C GLU A 62 15.42 -5.37 -9.39
N GLU A 63 16.57 -5.86 -8.94
CA GLU A 63 16.93 -7.29 -8.96
C GLU A 63 15.98 -8.17 -8.14
N GLN A 64 15.31 -7.62 -7.12
CA GLN A 64 14.32 -8.35 -6.32
C GLN A 64 12.98 -8.53 -7.06
N GLY A 65 12.76 -7.80 -8.16
CA GLY A 65 11.59 -7.94 -9.04
C GLY A 65 10.26 -7.40 -8.48
N PHE A 66 10.13 -7.26 -7.16
CA PHE A 66 8.99 -6.63 -6.50
C PHE A 66 9.38 -6.01 -5.15
N THR A 67 8.57 -5.07 -4.69
CA THR A 67 8.72 -4.46 -3.36
C THR A 67 7.36 -4.12 -2.77
N HIS A 68 7.28 -4.17 -1.44
CA HIS A 68 6.11 -3.65 -0.74
C HIS A 68 6.12 -2.13 -0.81
N GLY A 69 5.06 -1.55 -1.37
CA GLY A 69 4.92 -0.10 -1.41
C GLY A 69 4.65 0.50 -0.02
N PRO A 70 4.91 1.81 0.15
CA PRO A 70 4.39 2.55 1.30
C PRO A 70 2.85 2.56 1.25
N ASP A 71 2.19 3.10 2.27
CA ASP A 71 0.75 3.29 2.21
C ASP A 71 0.37 4.42 1.24
N LEU A 72 1.23 5.44 1.14
CA LEU A 72 0.98 6.67 0.41
C LEU A 72 2.26 7.19 -0.26
N LEU A 73 2.17 7.55 -1.54
CA LEU A 73 3.15 8.39 -2.22
C LEU A 73 2.68 9.84 -2.22
N VAL A 74 3.58 10.77 -1.94
CA VAL A 74 3.30 12.21 -1.98
C VAL A 74 4.35 12.96 -2.81
N SER A 75 3.96 14.09 -3.38
CA SER A 75 4.88 14.96 -4.11
C SER A 75 5.86 15.71 -3.21
N SER A 76 5.47 16.00 -1.96
CA SER A 76 6.32 16.71 -0.99
C SER A 76 5.94 16.31 0.43
N ILE A 77 6.91 16.32 1.34
CA ILE A 77 6.69 16.13 2.78
C ILE A 77 6.64 17.52 3.44
N THR A 78 5.62 18.29 3.11
CA THR A 78 5.32 19.56 3.80
C THR A 78 4.02 19.45 4.58
N ARG A 79 3.96 20.06 5.77
CA ARG A 79 2.76 20.02 6.61
C ARG A 79 1.48 20.48 5.87
N PRO A 80 1.48 21.56 5.07
CA PRO A 80 0.29 21.96 4.31
C PRO A 80 -0.16 20.92 3.27
N ASP A 81 0.78 20.29 2.56
CA ASP A 81 0.44 19.27 1.56
C ASP A 81 -0.07 18.00 2.23
N LEU A 82 0.53 17.58 3.35
CA LEU A 82 0.08 16.42 4.12
C LEU A 82 -1.31 16.62 4.74
N GLU A 83 -1.60 17.81 5.28
CA GLU A 83 -2.95 18.14 5.76
C GLU A 83 -3.97 18.14 4.62
N ARG A 84 -3.61 18.68 3.45
CA ARG A 84 -4.46 18.65 2.25
C ARG A 84 -4.75 17.22 1.82
N THR A 85 -3.72 16.38 1.73
CA THR A 85 -3.82 14.96 1.39
C THR A 85 -4.69 14.21 2.39
N ALA A 86 -4.48 14.39 3.70
CA ALA A 86 -5.31 13.76 4.73
C ALA A 86 -6.79 14.15 4.60
N ARG A 87 -7.09 15.44 4.35
CA ARG A 87 -8.47 15.91 4.12
C ARG A 87 -9.08 15.27 2.87
N MET A 88 -8.31 15.15 1.78
CA MET A 88 -8.77 14.50 0.56
C MET A 88 -9.04 13.01 0.77
N LEU A 89 -8.14 12.29 1.45
CA LEU A 89 -8.33 10.87 1.79
C LEU A 89 -9.61 10.64 2.60
N ILE A 90 -9.89 11.51 3.58
CA ILE A 90 -11.12 11.47 4.38
C ILE A 90 -12.34 11.76 3.51
N ALA A 91 -12.33 12.86 2.76
CA ALA A 91 -13.47 13.31 1.95
C ALA A 91 -13.86 12.29 0.86
N THR A 92 -12.88 11.55 0.33
CA THR A 92 -13.08 10.53 -0.70
C THR A 92 -13.33 9.13 -0.14
N GLY A 93 -13.23 8.94 1.18
CA GLY A 93 -13.33 7.61 1.79
C GLY A 93 -12.18 6.66 1.41
N ALA A 94 -11.01 7.21 1.06
CA ALA A 94 -9.85 6.46 0.60
C ALA A 94 -8.96 5.94 1.75
N LEU A 95 -9.28 6.25 3.02
CA LEU A 95 -8.63 5.64 4.18
C LEU A 95 -8.92 4.14 4.21
N ARG A 96 -7.87 3.31 4.14
CA ARG A 96 -7.99 1.86 4.15
C ARG A 96 -8.16 1.33 5.57
N GLU A 97 -8.98 0.28 5.73
CA GLU A 97 -9.13 -0.40 7.03
C GLU A 97 -7.82 -1.06 7.48
N THR A 98 -6.96 -1.45 6.55
CA THR A 98 -5.61 -2.00 6.84
C THR A 98 -4.71 -1.01 7.57
N TRP A 99 -4.93 0.30 7.41
CA TRP A 99 -4.19 1.35 8.11
C TRP A 99 -4.74 1.62 9.50
N ARG A 100 -5.92 1.08 9.82
CA ARG A 100 -6.61 1.39 11.06
C ARG A 100 -5.90 0.76 12.25
N VAL A 101 -5.58 1.58 13.24
CA VAL A 101 -4.93 1.13 14.47
C VAL A 101 -5.97 0.46 15.37
N HIS A 102 -6.00 -0.88 15.35
CA HIS A 102 -6.80 -1.67 16.27
C HIS A 102 -6.06 -1.93 17.59
N ARG A 103 -6.77 -1.93 18.72
CA ARG A 103 -6.21 -2.46 19.98
C ARG A 103 -5.90 -3.95 19.79
N ARG A 104 -4.64 -4.34 20.05
CA ARG A 104 -4.05 -5.67 19.75
C ARG A 104 -5.01 -6.84 20.01
N ARG A 105 -5.18 -7.72 19.02
CA ARG A 105 -5.57 -9.13 19.24
C ARG A 105 -4.32 -10.02 19.12
N LYS A 106 -4.27 -11.09 19.92
CA LYS A 106 -3.19 -12.09 19.90
C LYS A 106 -3.05 -12.70 18.50
N TRP A 107 -1.82 -12.76 18.02
CA TRP A 107 -1.43 -13.33 16.73
C TRP A 107 -1.50 -14.87 16.76
N GLN A 108 -1.84 -15.48 15.61
CA GLN A 108 -1.73 -16.92 15.34
C GLN A 108 -1.09 -17.11 13.97
N ALA A 109 -0.09 -17.99 13.89
CA ALA A 109 0.64 -18.31 12.66
C ALA A 109 -0.25 -19.08 11.67
N PRO A 110 -0.12 -18.85 10.35
CA PRO A 110 -0.70 -19.71 9.34
C PRO A 110 0.09 -21.03 9.14
N PRO A 111 -0.55 -22.11 8.64
CA PRO A 111 0.12 -23.38 8.33
C PRO A 111 0.91 -23.35 7.00
N ARG A 112 1.83 -24.31 6.82
CA ARG A 112 2.84 -24.36 5.74
C ARG A 112 2.36 -25.01 4.42
N SER A 113 2.83 -24.40 3.33
CA SER A 113 2.97 -24.83 1.91
C SER A 113 1.77 -25.41 1.17
N SER A 114 1.46 -24.78 0.03
CA SER A 114 0.55 -25.28 -0.99
C SER A 114 0.86 -24.60 -2.33
N ALA A 115 0.70 -25.32 -3.44
CA ALA A 115 0.79 -24.75 -4.77
C ALA A 115 -0.28 -23.66 -4.99
N SER A 116 -0.02 -22.69 -5.86
CA SER A 116 -0.90 -21.56 -6.14
C SER A 116 -1.41 -21.55 -7.58
N ARG A 117 -2.62 -21.01 -7.77
CA ARG A 117 -3.16 -20.57 -9.07
C ARG A 117 -3.36 -19.06 -9.03
N VAL A 118 -2.95 -18.37 -10.09
CA VAL A 118 -3.00 -16.91 -10.19
C VAL A 118 -4.02 -16.51 -11.23
N PHE A 119 -4.87 -15.55 -10.88
CA PHE A 119 -5.78 -14.89 -11.81
C PHE A 119 -5.58 -13.38 -11.70
N ALA A 120 -5.14 -12.74 -12.79
CA ALA A 120 -5.15 -11.30 -12.91
C ALA A 120 -6.53 -10.83 -13.42
N MET A 121 -7.19 -9.93 -12.70
CA MET A 121 -8.50 -9.40 -13.09
C MET A 121 -8.34 -8.04 -13.82
N LYS A 122 -9.34 -7.69 -14.65
CA LYS A 122 -9.32 -6.56 -15.60
C LYS A 122 -8.86 -5.22 -14.98
N ARG A 123 -8.08 -4.47 -15.77
CA ARG A 123 -7.48 -3.14 -15.48
C ARG A 123 -8.46 -2.12 -14.94
N ARG A 124 -8.06 -1.41 -13.88
CA ARG A 124 -8.59 -0.08 -13.56
C ARG A 124 -7.41 0.85 -13.25
N ALA A 125 -7.17 1.84 -14.11
CA ALA A 125 -6.18 2.91 -13.90
C ALA A 125 -4.80 2.41 -13.44
N GLY A 126 -4.20 1.47 -14.19
CA GLY A 126 -2.84 0.94 -13.93
C GLY A 126 -2.63 0.15 -12.65
N MET A 127 -3.66 0.05 -11.78
CA MET A 127 -3.71 -0.91 -10.68
C MET A 127 -4.46 -2.18 -11.12
N PHE A 128 -3.92 -3.32 -10.69
CA PHE A 128 -4.39 -4.64 -11.06
C PHE A 128 -4.76 -5.41 -9.79
N PRO A 129 -6.04 -5.78 -9.60
CA PRO A 129 -6.36 -6.78 -8.60
C PRO A 129 -5.80 -8.13 -9.06
N MET A 130 -4.86 -8.66 -8.30
CA MET A 130 -4.33 -10.01 -8.44
C MET A 130 -5.00 -10.92 -7.42
N ARG A 131 -5.43 -12.10 -7.87
CA ARG A 131 -5.98 -13.14 -6.99
C ARG A 131 -5.05 -14.34 -6.98
N ILE A 132 -4.66 -14.77 -5.79
CA ILE A 132 -3.87 -15.98 -5.55
C ILE A 132 -4.76 -17.00 -4.85
N GLU A 133 -4.97 -18.15 -5.46
CA GLU A 133 -5.68 -19.28 -4.85
C GLU A 133 -4.69 -20.38 -4.49
N LEU A 134 -4.66 -20.77 -3.22
CA LEU A 134 -3.81 -21.85 -2.73
C LEU A 134 -4.52 -23.19 -2.89
N THR A 135 -3.77 -24.30 -3.03
CA THR A 135 -4.37 -25.64 -3.05
C THR A 135 -5.09 -26.01 -1.75
N THR A 136 -4.84 -25.30 -0.65
CA THR A 136 -5.62 -25.40 0.59
C THR A 136 -7.06 -24.87 0.46
N GLY A 137 -7.40 -24.24 -0.65
CA GLY A 137 -8.69 -23.57 -0.88
C GLY A 137 -8.75 -22.15 -0.29
N GLU A 138 -7.65 -21.66 0.29
CA GLU A 138 -7.52 -20.26 0.68
C GLU A 138 -7.33 -19.37 -0.55
N ALA A 139 -7.89 -18.16 -0.50
CA ALA A 139 -7.73 -17.19 -1.58
C ALA A 139 -7.30 -15.84 -1.01
N TYR A 140 -6.42 -15.17 -1.73
CA TYR A 140 -5.87 -13.86 -1.41
C TYR A 140 -6.12 -12.92 -2.59
N VAL A 141 -6.48 -11.68 -2.31
CA VAL A 141 -6.60 -10.61 -3.31
C VAL A 141 -5.75 -9.44 -2.85
N LEU A 142 -4.83 -9.03 -3.72
CA LEU A 142 -3.95 -7.90 -3.53
C LEU A 142 -3.98 -7.00 -4.76
N SER A 143 -3.71 -5.72 -4.55
CA SER A 143 -3.52 -4.76 -5.63
C SER A 143 -2.05 -4.71 -6.03
N VAL A 144 -1.80 -4.78 -7.34
CA VAL A 144 -0.47 -4.73 -7.94
C VAL A 144 -0.38 -3.55 -8.89
N CYS A 145 0.73 -2.85 -8.93
CA CYS A 145 0.98 -1.78 -9.89
C CYS A 145 2.42 -1.87 -10.40
N SER A 146 2.66 -1.56 -11.68
CA SER A 146 4.04 -1.40 -12.12
C SER A 146 4.64 -0.09 -11.62
N TYR A 147 5.93 -0.09 -11.34
CA TYR A 147 6.67 1.13 -10.97
C TYR A 147 6.61 2.20 -12.06
N ALA A 148 6.78 1.80 -13.32
CA ALA A 148 6.66 2.70 -14.47
C ALA A 148 5.30 3.41 -14.52
N TYR A 149 4.21 2.70 -14.18
CA TYR A 149 2.90 3.32 -14.10
C TYR A 149 2.82 4.30 -12.93
N ALA A 150 3.23 3.90 -11.73
CA ALA A 150 3.19 4.75 -10.55
C ALA A 150 3.97 6.05 -10.74
N TRP A 151 5.16 5.96 -11.33
CA TRP A 151 5.98 7.12 -11.69
C TRP A 151 5.30 8.03 -12.72
N SER A 152 4.62 7.45 -13.72
CA SER A 152 3.82 8.22 -14.68
C SER A 152 2.63 8.96 -14.06
N GLN A 153 2.28 8.68 -12.81
CA GLN A 153 1.25 9.42 -12.06
C GLN A 153 1.83 10.53 -11.18
N GLY A 154 3.15 10.65 -11.10
CA GLY A 154 3.82 11.63 -10.26
C GLY A 154 3.60 13.09 -10.70
N PRO A 155 3.98 14.04 -9.84
CA PRO A 155 3.74 15.48 -10.04
C PRO A 155 4.40 16.05 -11.31
N GLY A 156 5.45 15.40 -11.83
CA GLY A 156 6.08 15.77 -13.11
C GLY A 156 5.30 15.36 -14.37
N VAL A 157 4.29 14.48 -14.24
CA VAL A 157 3.55 13.90 -15.38
C VAL A 157 2.07 14.28 -15.35
N ARG A 158 1.47 14.46 -14.17
CA ARG A 158 0.09 14.93 -14.02
C ARG A 158 0.01 16.17 -13.12
N PRO A 159 -0.17 17.37 -13.70
CA PRO A 159 -0.43 18.57 -12.92
C PRO A 159 -1.66 18.36 -12.01
N GLY A 160 -1.44 18.39 -10.69
CA GLY A 160 -2.49 18.26 -9.67
C GLY A 160 -2.58 16.92 -8.93
N ALA A 161 -1.86 15.87 -9.35
CA ALA A 161 -1.76 14.64 -8.57
C ALA A 161 -0.74 14.82 -7.42
N SER A 162 -1.24 15.30 -6.27
CA SER A 162 -0.39 15.55 -5.09
C SER A 162 -0.07 14.29 -4.28
N PHE A 163 -0.82 13.20 -4.49
CA PHE A 163 -0.58 11.92 -3.83
C PHE A 163 -1.15 10.73 -4.61
N MET A 164 -0.66 9.53 -4.29
CA MET A 164 -1.19 8.25 -4.74
C MET A 164 -1.30 7.29 -3.55
N VAL A 165 -2.48 6.68 -3.40
CA VAL A 165 -2.63 5.54 -2.49
C VAL A 165 -2.04 4.31 -3.17
N CYS A 166 -1.00 3.72 -2.58
CA CYS A 166 -0.20 2.69 -3.23
C CYS A 166 -0.95 1.36 -3.44
N PRO A 167 -0.52 0.54 -4.41
CA PRO A 167 -0.84 -0.89 -4.41
C PRO A 167 -0.27 -1.58 -3.17
N ASP A 168 -0.70 -2.81 -2.94
CA ASP A 168 -0.11 -3.68 -1.93
C ASP A 168 1.32 -4.13 -2.30
N VAL A 169 1.57 -4.29 -3.61
CA VAL A 169 2.86 -4.68 -4.16
C VAL A 169 3.14 -3.88 -5.43
N PHE A 170 4.36 -3.37 -5.55
CA PHE A 170 4.87 -2.88 -6.82
C PHE A 170 5.70 -3.94 -7.53
N VAL A 171 5.63 -3.95 -8.86
CA VAL A 171 6.33 -4.90 -9.73
C VAL A 171 7.06 -4.18 -10.87
N ALA A 172 8.09 -4.81 -11.43
CA ALA A 172 8.73 -4.33 -12.65
C ALA A 172 7.74 -4.28 -13.83
N SER A 173 6.91 -5.33 -13.92
CA SER A 173 6.06 -5.61 -15.08
C SER A 173 4.75 -6.23 -14.61
N THR A 174 3.68 -5.90 -15.33
CA THR A 174 2.33 -6.47 -15.11
C THR A 174 2.01 -7.60 -16.09
N GLU A 175 3.02 -8.11 -16.79
CA GLU A 175 2.89 -9.29 -17.65
C GLU A 175 2.58 -10.54 -16.81
N GLN A 176 1.81 -11.46 -17.38
CA GLN A 176 1.30 -12.62 -16.63
C GLN A 176 2.41 -13.48 -16.01
N ALA A 177 3.51 -13.72 -16.73
CA ALA A 177 4.62 -14.52 -16.24
C ALA A 177 5.30 -13.90 -15.00
N ASP A 178 5.40 -12.57 -14.94
CA ASP A 178 5.97 -11.87 -13.78
C ASP A 178 5.01 -11.91 -12.58
N LEU A 179 3.70 -11.78 -12.81
CA LEU A 179 2.69 -11.91 -11.76
C LEU A 179 2.63 -13.34 -11.19
N GLU A 180 2.80 -14.36 -12.04
CA GLU A 180 2.90 -15.75 -11.60
C GLU A 180 4.18 -16.00 -10.78
N ARG A 181 5.32 -15.45 -11.21
CA ARG A 181 6.57 -15.49 -10.44
C ARG A 181 6.40 -14.85 -9.06
N LEU A 182 5.88 -13.62 -9.01
CA LEU A 182 5.56 -12.91 -7.77
C LEU A 182 4.70 -13.75 -6.83
N ALA A 183 3.61 -14.33 -7.33
CA ALA A 183 2.71 -15.12 -6.49
C ALA A 183 3.43 -16.32 -5.87
N ASN A 184 4.26 -17.02 -6.65
CA ASN A 184 5.05 -18.15 -6.18
C ASN A 184 6.07 -17.72 -5.13
N GLU A 185 6.74 -16.59 -5.33
CA GLU A 185 7.69 -16.01 -4.36
C GLU A 185 6.99 -15.63 -3.05
N LEU A 186 5.84 -14.95 -3.10
CA LEU A 186 5.05 -14.58 -1.92
C LEU A 186 4.60 -15.82 -1.13
N VAL A 187 4.20 -16.89 -1.81
CA VAL A 187 3.81 -18.15 -1.18
C VAL A 187 5.03 -18.84 -0.56
N ALA A 188 6.14 -18.94 -1.29
CA ALA A 188 7.36 -19.59 -0.83
C ALA A 188 7.96 -18.88 0.39
N ALA A 189 7.98 -17.55 0.37
CA ALA A 189 8.48 -16.71 1.46
C ALA A 189 7.51 -16.59 2.64
N GLN A 190 6.27 -17.11 2.52
CA GLN A 190 5.20 -16.96 3.52
C GLN A 190 4.83 -15.49 3.78
N SER A 191 4.91 -14.66 2.73
CA SER A 191 4.68 -13.21 2.79
C SER A 191 3.24 -12.81 2.46
N LEU A 192 2.33 -13.78 2.29
CA LEU A 192 0.90 -13.50 2.09
C LEU A 192 0.28 -12.92 3.36
N ARG A 193 -0.21 -11.68 3.27
CA ARG A 193 -0.77 -10.98 4.42
C ARG A 193 -2.22 -11.38 4.70
N LYS A 194 -2.62 -11.36 5.97
CA LYS A 194 -3.95 -11.78 6.41
C LYS A 194 -5.05 -10.89 5.85
N GLU A 195 -4.77 -9.60 5.69
CA GLU A 195 -5.65 -8.60 5.13
C GLU A 195 -6.00 -8.86 3.67
N TRP A 196 -5.13 -9.53 2.91
CA TRP A 196 -5.42 -9.93 1.53
C TRP A 196 -6.35 -11.13 1.46
N ARG A 197 -6.52 -11.88 2.56
CA ARG A 197 -7.30 -13.11 2.56
C ARG A 197 -8.78 -12.83 2.32
N VAL A 198 -9.33 -13.42 1.26
CA VAL A 198 -10.74 -13.36 0.93
C VAL A 198 -11.46 -14.54 1.60
N ARG A 199 -12.62 -14.28 2.20
CA ARG A 199 -13.46 -15.37 2.70
C ARG A 199 -13.93 -16.21 1.52
N PRO A 200 -13.88 -17.55 1.59
CA PRO A 200 -14.48 -18.38 0.55
C PRO A 200 -15.93 -17.96 0.39
N SER A 201 -16.36 -17.66 -0.84
CA SER A 201 -17.77 -17.42 -1.11
C SER A 201 -18.51 -18.67 -0.67
N ARG A 202 -19.48 -18.52 0.25
CA ARG A 202 -20.44 -19.60 0.48
C ARG A 202 -21.08 -19.83 -0.89
N LYS A 203 -20.84 -20.99 -1.50
CA LYS A 203 -21.62 -21.42 -2.66
C LYS A 203 -23.07 -21.44 -2.18
N SER A 204 -23.83 -20.45 -2.63
CA SER A 204 -25.29 -20.39 -2.52
C SER A 204 -25.90 -21.46 -3.40
#